data_AF-A0A8T7EY20-F1
#
_entry.id   AF-A0A8T7EY20-F1
#
_cell.length_a   1.000
_cell.length_b   1.000
_cell.length_c   1.000
_cell.angle_alpha   90.00
_cell.angle_beta   90.00
_cell.angle_gamma   90.00
#
_symmetry.space_group_name_H-M   'P 1'
#
loop_
_entity.id
_entity.type
_entity.pdbx_description
1 polymer ?
#
loop_
_entity_poly.entity_id
_entity_poly.type
_entity_poly.pdbx_seq_one_letter_code
_entity_poly.pdbx_strand_id
1 'polypeptide(L)' 'MTKPPLLSARECVKALEAVGFVVDRQRGSHIIMRRETPPPTRIKSAYSGRRFK' A
#
# COMPACT_ATOMS: atom_id res chain seq x y z
N MET A 1 15.56 0.42 27.82
CA MET A 1 14.37 0.72 26.98
C MET A 1 14.82 0.84 25.54
N THR A 2 14.45 -0.12 24.69
CA THR A 2 14.60 0.03 23.24
C THR A 2 13.57 1.05 22.77
N LYS A 3 14.01 2.30 22.58
CA LYS A 3 13.17 3.30 21.92
C LYS A 3 12.86 2.79 20.51
N PRO A 4 11.58 2.75 20.09
CA PRO A 4 11.29 2.51 18.69
C PRO A 4 12.04 3.56 17.86
N PRO A 5 12.57 3.18 16.69
CA PRO A 5 13.29 4.10 15.84
C PRO A 5 12.38 5.30 15.55
N LEU A 6 12.90 6.50 15.76
CA LEU A 6 12.19 7.74 15.51
C LEU A 6 12.18 7.95 13.99
N LEU A 7 11.34 7.22 13.27
CA LEU A 7 11.22 7.36 11.83
C LEU A 7 10.31 8.54 11.50
N SER A 8 10.83 9.47 10.72
CA SER A 8 10.02 10.52 10.11
C SER A 8 9.20 9.97 8.94
N ALA A 9 8.04 10.58 8.68
CA ALA A 9 7.23 10.23 7.51
C ALA A 9 8.02 10.33 6.18
N ARG A 10 9.00 11.25 6.11
CA ARG A 10 9.88 11.40 4.93
C ARG A 10 10.80 10.20 4.73
N GLU A 11 11.32 9.61 5.80
CA GLU A 11 12.14 8.41 5.73
C GLU A 11 11.33 7.20 5.30
N CYS A 12 10.10 7.06 5.81
CA CYS A 12 9.16 6.04 5.33
C CYS A 12 8.87 6.17 3.83
N VAL A 13 8.59 7.40 3.36
CA VAL A 13 8.29 7.64 1.94
C VAL A 13 9.48 7.29 1.06
N LYS A 14 10.70 7.72 1.41
CA LYS A 14 11.91 7.38 0.65
C LYS A 14 12.16 5.87 0.59
N ALA A 15 11.96 5.16 1.70
CA ALA A 15 12.12 3.71 1.73
C ALA A 15 11.07 3.01 0.85
N LEU A 16 9.83 3.49 0.87
CA LEU A 16 8.75 2.96 0.02
C LEU A 16 9.02 3.26 -1.46
N GLU A 17 9.52 4.45 -1.81
CA GLU A 17 9.95 4.80 -3.17
C GLU A 17 11.04 3.87 -3.69
N ALA A 18 12.05 3.56 -2.86
CA ALA A 18 13.12 2.62 -3.22
C ALA A 18 12.62 1.19 -3.52
N VAL A 19 11.46 0.81 -2.96
CA VAL A 19 10.82 -0.51 -3.16
C VAL A 19 9.83 -0.48 -4.34
N GLY A 20 9.67 0.66 -5.01
CA GLY A 20 8.82 0.83 -6.20
C GLY A 20 7.40 1.31 -5.91
N PHE A 21 7.16 1.90 -4.73
CA PHE A 21 5.93 2.64 -4.47
C PHE A 21 6.06 4.07 -5.00
N VAL A 22 5.01 4.58 -5.62
CA VAL A 22 4.91 5.97 -6.08
C VAL A 22 3.82 6.70 -5.31
N VAL A 23 4.02 7.98 -5.05
CA VAL A 23 3.01 8.82 -4.39
C VAL A 23 1.81 9.00 -5.34
N ASP A 24 0.63 8.59 -4.88
CA ASP A 24 -0.64 8.74 -5.63
C ASP A 24 -1.34 10.06 -5.28
N ARG A 25 -1.50 10.35 -3.98
CA ARG A 25 -2.06 11.62 -3.49
C ARG A 25 -1.68 11.90 -2.04
N GLN A 26 -1.55 13.17 -1.69
CA GLN A 26 -1.43 13.63 -0.30
C GLN A 26 -2.64 14.48 0.08
N ARG A 27 -3.20 14.22 1.26
CA ARG A 27 -4.25 15.05 1.89
C ARG A 27 -3.82 15.40 3.31
N GLY A 28 -3.40 16.64 3.52
CA GLY A 28 -2.86 17.10 4.81
C GLY A 28 -1.65 16.26 5.24
N SER A 29 -1.74 15.64 6.42
CA SER A 29 -0.71 14.76 6.98
C SER A 29 -0.69 13.34 6.41
N HIS A 30 -1.64 12.97 5.53
CA HIS A 30 -1.76 11.61 5.00
C HIS A 30 -1.26 11.53 3.57
N ILE A 31 -0.35 10.58 3.30
CA ILE A 31 0.19 10.29 1.97
C ILE A 31 -0.28 8.89 1.55
N ILE A 32 -0.92 8.78 0.39
CA ILE A 32 -1.24 7.50 -0.23
C ILE A 32 -0.15 7.21 -1.26
N MET A 33 0.49 6.05 -1.12
CA MET A 33 1.46 5.54 -2.08
C MET A 33 0.92 4.24 -2.70
N ARG A 34 1.13 4.06 -4.00
CA ARG A 34 0.69 2.90 -4.77
C ARG A 34 1.88 2.21 -5.38
N ARG A 35 1.85 0.88 -5.50
CA ARG A 35 2.84 0.11 -6.23
C ARG A 35 2.27 -0.22 -7.60
N GLU A 36 2.98 0.11 -8.67
CA GLU A 36 2.51 -0.17 -10.03
C GLU A 36 2.80 -1.61 -10.47
N THR A 37 3.76 -2.28 -9.82
CA THR A 37 4.20 -3.65 -10.16
C THR A 37 4.43 -4.51 -8.90
N PRO A 38 3.73 -5.65 -8.72
CA PRO A 38 2.60 -6.13 -9.53
C PRO A 38 1.41 -5.18 -9.41
N PRO A 39 0.54 -5.09 -10.43
CA PRO A 39 -0.68 -4.29 -10.33
C PRO A 39 -1.46 -4.70 -9.08
N PRO A 40 -2.13 -3.77 -8.38
CA PRO A 40 -2.89 -4.06 -7.18
C PRO A 40 -3.88 -5.17 -7.51
N THR A 41 -3.54 -6.39 -7.09
CA THR A 41 -4.26 -7.59 -7.46
C THR A 41 -5.55 -7.59 -6.64
N ARG A 42 -6.58 -6.90 -7.14
CA ARG A 42 -7.95 -7.12 -6.69
C ARG A 42 -8.38 -8.48 -7.25
N ILE A 43 -8.13 -9.54 -6.49
CA ILE A 43 -8.75 -10.84 -6.74
C ILE A 43 -10.26 -10.63 -6.50
N LYS A 44 -11.03 -10.38 -7.57
CA LYS A 44 -12.46 -10.65 -7.52
C LYS A 44 -12.58 -12.16 -7.47
N SER A 45 -12.76 -12.72 -6.27
CA SER A 45 -13.25 -14.09 -6.15
C SER A 45 -14.52 -14.15 -6.99
N ALA A 46 -14.46 -14.88 -8.12
CA ALA A 46 -15.66 -15.28 -8.81
C ALA A 46 -16.37 -16.23 -7.86
N TYR A 47 -17.32 -15.71 -7.08
CA TYR A 47 -18.38 -16.56 -6.56
C TYR A 47 -19.12 -17.12 -7.78
N SER A 48 -18.64 -18.24 -8.33
CA SER A 48 -19.49 -19.15 -9.06
C SER A 48 -20.39 -19.80 -8.01
N GLY A 49 -21.39 -19.04 -7.56
CA GLY A 49 -22.51 -19.53 -6.77
C GLY A 49 -23.33 -20.49 -7.62
N ARG A 50 -22.78 -21.68 -7.80
CA ARG A 50 -23.44 -22.91 -8.20
C ARG A 50 -24.63 -23.09 -7.24
N ARG A 51 -25.80 -22.65 -7.67
CA ARG A 51 -27.07 -22.86 -6.99
C ARG A 51 -27.40 -24.36 -7.14
N PHE A 52 -27.03 -25.14 -6.13
CA PHE A 52 -27.60 -26.46 -5.93
C PHE A 52 -28.82 -26.31 -5.01
N LYS A 53 -29.92 -26.89 -5.49
CA LYS A 53 -31.34 -26.76 -5.08
C LYS A 53 -32.06 -25.50 -5.55
#